data_AF-A0A382NX91-F1
#
_entry.id   AF-A0A382NX91-F1
#
_cell.length_a   1.000
_cell.length_b   1.000
_cell.length_c   1.000
_cell.angle_alpha   90.00
_cell.angle_beta   90.00
_cell.angle_gamma   90.00
#
_symmetry.space_group_name_H-M   'P 1'
#
loop_
_entity.id
_entity.type
_entity.pdbx_description
1 polymer ?
#
loop_
_entity_poly.entity_id
_entity_poly.type
_entity_poly.pdbx_seq_one_letter_code
_entity_poly.pdbx_strand_id
1 'polypeptide(L)'
;MKRFVYTVNLFYLLGLSLWLGGMFLLGILVEIMVRINLKEQPLVASKIMNRIMDVFNVEIIYTCIGFMITAEVVKILVQKFSKIEFDSPRVTKRRYVKEVVLGIMIVLAIYMGSFLRPEMHEVDKLKKANPVDQKLQIRFDRFHSKFVNIYSINMILGLSLLYIHGKEMTRFRKNPIETNE
;
A
#
# COMPACT_ATOMS: atom_id res chain seq x y z
N MET A 1 27.87 5.97 6.95
CA MET A 1 26.82 6.18 5.92
C MET A 1 26.24 4.89 5.35
N LYS A 2 27.03 3.90 4.89
CA LYS A 2 26.52 2.62 4.33
C LYS A 2 25.48 1.91 5.23
N ARG A 3 25.76 1.79 6.54
CA ARG A 3 24.82 1.20 7.52
C ARG A 3 23.52 2.00 7.67
N PHE A 4 23.60 3.33 7.67
CA PHE A 4 22.44 4.21 7.79
C PHE A 4 21.52 4.11 6.56
N VAL A 5 22.09 4.11 5.36
CA VAL A 5 21.32 3.90 4.11
C VAL A 5 20.66 2.52 4.09
N TYR A 6 21.34 1.49 4.59
CA TYR A 6 20.77 0.14 4.70
C TYR A 6 19.57 0.10 5.66
N THR A 7 19.68 0.71 6.84
CA THR A 7 18.58 0.82 7.81
C THR A 7 17.39 1.58 7.23
N VAL A 8 17.63 2.68 6.50
CA VAL A 8 16.58 3.46 5.84
C VAL A 8 15.90 2.66 4.72
N ASN A 9 16.66 1.89 3.95
CA ASN A 9 16.10 0.97 2.95
C ASN A 9 15.27 -0.16 3.57
N LEU A 10 15.67 -0.65 4.75
CA LEU A 10 14.89 -1.63 5.50
C LEU A 10 13.55 -1.04 5.95
N PHE A 11 13.52 0.21 6.43
CA PHE A 11 12.26 0.89 6.76
C PHE A 11 11.35 1.08 5.56
N TYR A 12 11.90 1.42 4.39
CA TYR A 12 11.12 1.49 3.15
C TYR A 12 10.51 0.13 2.78
N LEU A 13 11.30 -0.95 2.81
CA LEU A 13 10.80 -2.30 2.53
C LEU A 13 9.78 -2.76 3.56
N LEU A 14 9.99 -2.44 4.84
CA LEU A 14 9.06 -2.78 5.91
C LEU A 14 7.72 -2.06 5.71
N GLY A 15 7.74 -0.77 5.37
CA GLY A 15 6.52 -0.01 5.02
C GLY A 15 5.81 -0.59 3.80
N LEU A 16 6.55 -0.90 2.74
CA LEU A 16 5.99 -1.51 1.53
C LEU A 16 5.42 -2.91 1.79
N SER A 17 6.11 -3.71 2.61
CA SER A 17 5.68 -5.05 3.00
C SER A 17 4.45 -5.02 3.89
N LEU A 18 4.37 -4.08 4.85
CA LEU A 18 3.18 -3.91 5.69
C LEU A 18 2.00 -3.42 4.87
N TRP A 19 2.22 -2.52 3.93
CA TRP A 19 1.18 -2.05 3.02
C TRP A 19 0.67 -3.21 2.15
N LEU A 20 1.54 -3.91 1.41
CA LEU A 20 1.14 -5.03 0.55
C LEU A 20 0.56 -6.22 1.32
N GLY A 21 1.26 -6.66 2.37
CA GLY A 21 0.84 -7.79 3.19
C GLY A 21 -0.48 -7.50 3.89
N GLY A 22 -0.64 -6.28 4.40
CA GLY A 22 -1.90 -5.82 4.94
C GLY A 22 -3.04 -5.81 3.93
N MET A 23 -2.76 -5.34 2.70
CA MET A 23 -3.76 -5.36 1.63
C MET A 23 -4.20 -6.79 1.28
N PHE A 24 -3.25 -7.70 1.19
CA PHE A 24 -3.51 -9.11 0.93
C PHE A 24 -4.32 -9.78 2.06
N LEU A 25 -3.95 -9.53 3.32
CA LEU A 25 -4.64 -10.08 4.49
C LEU A 25 -6.08 -9.59 4.59
N LEU A 26 -6.35 -8.33 4.24
CA LEU A 26 -7.72 -7.82 4.22
C LEU A 26 -8.58 -8.45 3.14
N GLY A 27 -8.07 -8.53 1.91
CA GLY A 27 -8.84 -9.03 0.76
C GLY A 27 -9.14 -10.52 0.83
N ILE A 28 -8.26 -11.32 1.42
CA ILE A 28 -8.47 -12.78 1.50
C ILE A 28 -8.92 -13.17 2.89
N LEU A 29 -8.13 -12.88 3.91
CA LEU A 29 -8.30 -13.45 5.23
C LEU A 29 -9.49 -12.83 5.97
N VAL A 30 -9.56 -11.50 6.02
CA VAL A 30 -10.66 -10.81 6.70
C VAL A 30 -11.97 -10.97 5.95
N GLU A 31 -11.97 -10.82 4.62
CA GLU A 31 -13.19 -10.96 3.83
C GLU A 31 -13.79 -12.38 3.95
N ILE A 32 -12.98 -13.43 3.82
CA ILE A 32 -13.46 -14.82 3.93
C ILE A 32 -13.95 -15.10 5.35
N MET A 33 -13.17 -14.74 6.37
CA MET A 33 -13.52 -15.02 7.77
C MET A 33 -14.81 -14.31 8.17
N VAL A 34 -15.01 -13.06 7.75
CA VAL A 34 -16.22 -12.28 8.04
C VAL A 34 -17.42 -12.82 7.26
N ARG A 35 -17.27 -13.16 5.97
CA ARG A 35 -18.39 -13.70 5.17
C ARG A 35 -18.82 -15.10 5.60
N ILE A 36 -17.90 -15.94 6.07
CA ILE A 36 -18.21 -17.31 6.53
C ILE A 36 -18.81 -17.29 7.93
N ASN A 37 -18.16 -16.63 8.90
CA ASN A 37 -18.58 -16.70 10.31
C ASN A 37 -19.80 -15.81 10.63
N LEU A 38 -20.06 -14.77 9.83
CA LEU A 38 -21.15 -13.83 10.07
C LEU A 38 -22.18 -13.83 8.93
N LYS A 39 -22.31 -14.95 8.21
CA LYS A 39 -23.27 -15.13 7.11
C LYS A 39 -24.72 -14.86 7.56
N GLU A 40 -25.06 -15.25 8.78
CA GLU A 40 -26.40 -15.09 9.35
C GLU A 40 -26.64 -13.66 9.89
N GLN A 41 -25.58 -12.88 10.10
CA GLN A 41 -25.64 -11.52 10.66
C GLN A 41 -24.88 -10.52 9.77
N PRO A 42 -25.40 -10.23 8.56
CA PRO A 42 -24.73 -9.38 7.57
C PRO A 42 -24.50 -7.94 8.06
N LEU A 43 -25.31 -7.47 8.99
CA LEU A 43 -25.17 -6.14 9.61
C LEU A 43 -23.91 -6.05 10.49
N VAL A 44 -23.64 -7.10 11.27
CA VAL A 44 -22.46 -7.20 12.14
C VAL A 44 -21.21 -7.41 11.30
N ALA A 45 -21.30 -8.25 10.27
CA ALA A 45 -20.26 -8.46 9.28
C ALA A 45 -19.80 -7.14 8.63
N SER A 46 -20.75 -6.36 8.10
CA SER A 46 -20.49 -5.05 7.49
C SER A 46 -19.86 -4.06 8.48
N LYS A 47 -20.34 -4.00 9.74
CA LYS A 47 -19.77 -3.11 10.76
C LYS A 47 -18.33 -3.46 11.10
N ILE A 48 -18.00 -4.75 11.25
CA ILE A 48 -16.63 -5.21 11.53
C ILE A 48 -15.72 -4.92 10.33
N MET A 49 -16.17 -5.23 9.11
CA MET A 49 -15.40 -5.01 7.89
C MET A 49 -15.10 -3.52 7.66
N ASN A 50 -16.08 -2.64 7.87
CA ASN A 50 -15.88 -1.19 7.79
C ASN A 50 -14.84 -0.70 8.81
N ARG A 51 -14.95 -1.15 10.07
CA ARG A 51 -14.01 -0.75 11.13
C ARG A 51 -12.59 -1.24 10.87
N ILE A 52 -12.42 -2.48 10.42
CA ILE A 52 -11.11 -3.04 10.07
C ILE A 52 -10.49 -2.25 8.91
N MET A 53 -11.29 -1.99 7.88
CA MET A 53 -10.84 -1.15 6.77
C MET A 53 -10.45 0.26 7.28
N ASP A 54 -11.11 0.79 8.32
CA ASP A 54 -10.92 2.18 8.84
C ASP A 54 -9.53 2.31 9.40
N VAL A 55 -9.21 1.44 10.35
CA VAL A 55 -7.89 1.30 10.93
C VAL A 55 -6.85 1.05 9.85
N PHE A 56 -7.13 0.17 8.89
CA PHE A 56 -6.13 -0.17 7.87
C PHE A 56 -5.79 1.00 6.94
N ASN A 57 -6.79 1.59 6.29
CA ASN A 57 -6.55 2.67 5.33
C ASN A 57 -6.12 3.98 6.00
N VAL A 58 -6.57 4.27 7.23
CA VAL A 58 -6.28 5.55 7.91
C VAL A 58 -5.05 5.47 8.82
N GLU A 59 -4.85 4.38 9.54
CA GLU A 59 -3.70 4.28 10.44
C GLU A 59 -2.53 3.56 9.75
N ILE A 60 -2.76 2.35 9.21
CA ILE A 60 -1.68 1.51 8.71
C ILE A 60 -1.11 2.07 7.39
N ILE A 61 -1.95 2.39 6.40
CA ILE A 61 -1.45 2.91 5.12
C ILE A 61 -0.76 4.26 5.29
N TYR A 62 -1.30 5.21 6.06
CA TYR A 62 -0.65 6.51 6.25
C TYR A 62 0.68 6.39 7.01
N THR A 63 0.76 5.49 7.99
CA THR A 63 2.04 5.18 8.66
C THR A 63 3.06 4.61 7.67
N CYS A 64 2.63 3.70 6.79
CA CYS A 64 3.49 3.14 5.73
C CYS A 64 3.98 4.22 4.76
N ILE A 65 3.08 5.12 4.34
CA ILE A 65 3.44 6.28 3.50
C ILE A 65 4.47 7.15 4.22
N GLY A 66 4.27 7.45 5.50
CA GLY A 66 5.20 8.22 6.32
C GLY A 66 6.60 7.60 6.36
N PHE A 67 6.70 6.29 6.62
CA PHE A 67 7.99 5.59 6.60
C PHE A 67 8.66 5.63 5.22
N MET A 68 7.90 5.43 4.14
CA MET A 68 8.45 5.42 2.78
C MET A 68 8.92 6.80 2.33
N ILE A 69 8.15 7.87 2.60
CA ILE A 69 8.54 9.25 2.29
C ILE A 69 9.77 9.66 3.11
N THR A 70 9.76 9.38 4.42
CA THR A 70 10.91 9.69 5.29
C THR A 70 12.17 9.01 4.77
N ALA A 71 12.06 7.75 4.33
CA ALA A 71 13.20 7.02 3.78
C ALA A 71 13.74 7.65 2.48
N GLU A 72 12.88 8.09 1.57
CA GLU A 72 13.31 8.77 0.34
C GLU A 72 13.93 10.15 0.64
N VAL A 73 13.34 10.94 1.53
CA VAL A 73 13.88 12.24 1.95
C VAL A 73 15.28 12.09 2.56
N VAL A 74 15.47 11.08 3.42
CA VAL A 74 16.77 10.78 4.02
C VAL A 74 17.80 10.35 2.96
N LYS A 75 17.42 9.55 1.96
CA LYS A 75 18.32 9.20 0.83
C LYS A 75 18.75 10.44 0.05
N ILE A 76 17.83 11.36 -0.24
CA ILE A 76 18.12 12.61 -0.96
C ILE A 76 19.08 13.49 -0.14
N LEU A 77 18.83 13.63 1.17
CA LEU A 77 19.72 14.36 2.09
C LEU A 77 21.12 13.75 2.11
N VAL A 78 21.25 12.43 2.24
CA VAL A 78 22.54 11.75 2.23
C VAL A 78 23.28 11.93 0.90
N GLN A 79 22.58 11.90 -0.24
CA GLN A 79 23.17 12.19 -1.55
C GLN A 79 23.66 13.65 -1.67
N LYS A 80 22.93 14.61 -1.10
CA LYS A 80 23.29 16.04 -1.18
C LYS A 80 24.45 16.41 -0.27
N PHE A 81 24.56 15.77 0.91
CA PHE A 81 25.60 16.06 1.90
C PHE A 81 26.85 15.18 1.78
N SER A 82 26.76 14.03 1.12
CA SER A 82 27.92 13.17 0.91
C SER A 82 28.51 13.41 -0.48
N LYS A 83 29.74 13.91 -0.55
CA LYS A 83 30.58 13.98 -1.78
C LYS A 83 30.93 12.60 -2.37
N ILE A 84 30.30 11.53 -1.88
CA ILE A 84 30.53 10.16 -2.32
C ILE A 84 29.48 9.85 -3.37
N GLU A 85 29.92 9.66 -4.62
CA GLU A 85 29.12 9.08 -5.71
C GLU A 85 28.60 7.72 -5.26
N PHE A 86 27.45 7.73 -4.59
CA PHE A 86 26.70 6.53 -4.29
C PHE A 86 25.97 6.15 -5.56
N ASP A 87 26.69 5.46 -6.44
CA ASP A 87 26.11 4.86 -7.63
C ASP A 87 25.24 3.69 -7.17
N SER A 88 24.01 3.99 -6.79
CA SER A 88 23.03 2.99 -6.41
C SER A 88 22.77 2.13 -7.64
N PRO A 89 23.12 0.82 -7.67
CA PRO A 89 22.76 -0.09 -8.74
C PRO A 89 21.27 0.03 -9.04
N ARG A 90 20.96 0.63 -10.19
CA ARG A 90 19.60 0.84 -10.68
C ARG A 90 19.17 -0.35 -11.52
N VAL A 91 17.94 -0.80 -11.29
CA VAL A 91 17.29 -1.81 -12.13
C VAL A 91 16.52 -1.16 -13.27
N THR A 92 16.02 0.06 -13.07
CA THR A 92 15.24 0.83 -14.06
C THR A 92 16.05 1.98 -14.68
N LYS A 93 15.92 2.17 -15.99
CA LYS A 93 16.68 3.14 -16.80
C LYS A 93 16.38 4.62 -16.46
N ARG A 94 15.24 4.90 -15.80
CA ARG A 94 14.78 6.25 -15.40
C ARG A 94 14.83 6.41 -13.88
N ARG A 95 15.49 7.47 -13.41
CA ARG A 95 15.71 7.82 -11.99
C ARG A 95 14.42 7.93 -11.17
N TYR A 96 13.32 8.33 -11.80
CA TYR A 96 12.07 8.70 -11.12
C TYR A 96 10.95 7.65 -11.16
N VAL A 97 11.16 6.47 -11.78
CA VAL A 97 10.05 5.50 -11.96
C VAL A 97 9.50 5.02 -10.61
N LYS A 98 10.37 4.77 -9.62
CA LYS A 98 9.95 4.33 -8.29
C LYS A 98 9.15 5.40 -7.55
N GLU A 99 9.62 6.65 -7.61
CA GLU A 99 8.95 7.80 -6.99
C GLU A 99 7.60 8.07 -7.65
N VAL A 100 7.50 7.96 -8.97
CA VAL A 100 6.24 8.10 -9.72
C VAL A 100 5.25 6.99 -9.35
N VAL A 101 5.68 5.72 -9.32
CA VAL A 101 4.81 4.61 -8.92
C VAL A 101 4.34 4.78 -7.48
N LEU A 102 5.24 5.15 -6.56
CA LEU A 102 4.89 5.43 -5.17
C LEU A 102 3.90 6.60 -5.07
N GLY A 103 4.12 7.67 -5.82
CA GLY A 103 3.21 8.82 -5.89
C GLY A 103 1.82 8.41 -6.36
N ILE A 104 1.72 7.58 -7.41
CA ILE A 104 0.44 7.04 -7.89
C ILE A 104 -0.23 6.21 -6.79
N MET A 105 0.51 5.33 -6.10
CA MET A 105 -0.05 4.51 -5.00
C MET A 105 -0.58 5.37 -3.85
N ILE A 106 0.13 6.44 -3.48
CA ILE A 106 -0.30 7.40 -2.45
C ILE A 106 -1.60 8.09 -2.87
N VAL A 107 -1.67 8.60 -4.10
CA VAL A 107 -2.88 9.27 -4.62
C VAL A 107 -4.08 8.31 -4.61
N LEU A 108 -3.89 7.07 -5.05
CA LEU A 108 -4.94 6.04 -5.01
C LEU A 108 -5.37 5.71 -3.58
N ALA A 109 -4.44 5.61 -2.64
CA ALA A 109 -4.76 5.37 -1.23
C ALA A 109 -5.56 6.51 -0.59
N ILE A 110 -5.16 7.76 -0.84
CA ILE A 110 -5.88 8.94 -0.36
C ILE A 110 -7.28 8.98 -0.98
N TYR A 111 -7.40 8.73 -2.29
CA TYR A 111 -8.70 8.69 -2.96
C TYR A 111 -9.64 7.62 -2.35
N MET A 112 -9.12 6.43 -2.08
CA MET A 112 -9.89 5.37 -1.41
C MET A 112 -10.31 5.75 0.01
N GLY A 113 -9.41 6.37 0.79
CA GLY A 113 -9.67 6.74 2.18
C GLY A 113 -10.59 7.94 2.34
N SER A 114 -10.39 8.99 1.54
CA SER A 114 -11.04 10.29 1.71
C SER A 114 -12.31 10.47 0.89
N PHE A 115 -12.44 9.82 -0.28
CA PHE A 115 -13.62 9.97 -1.14
C PHE A 115 -14.46 8.70 -1.19
N LEU A 116 -13.86 7.58 -1.59
CA LEU A 116 -14.63 6.38 -1.90
C LEU A 116 -15.26 5.73 -0.66
N ARG A 117 -14.56 5.84 0.48
CA ARG A 117 -14.99 5.30 1.77
C ARG A 117 -16.17 6.03 2.42
N PRO A 118 -16.16 7.37 2.60
CA PRO A 118 -17.31 8.06 3.19
C PRO A 118 -18.57 7.86 2.34
N GLU A 119 -18.46 7.91 1.01
CA GLU A 119 -19.57 7.60 0.10
C GLU A 119 -20.10 6.16 0.30
N MET A 120 -19.20 5.19 0.47
CA MET A 120 -19.60 3.80 0.74
C MET A 120 -20.28 3.65 2.11
N HIS A 121 -19.88 4.41 3.13
CA HIS A 121 -20.53 4.40 4.45
C HIS A 121 -21.94 4.99 4.41
N GLU A 122 -22.17 6.04 3.62
CA GLU A 122 -23.50 6.59 3.42
C GLU A 122 -24.41 5.59 2.72
N VAL A 123 -23.94 4.96 1.64
CA VAL A 123 -24.72 3.95 0.91
C VAL A 123 -24.97 2.72 1.77
N ASP A 124 -24.00 2.28 2.58
CA ASP A 124 -24.19 1.17 3.53
C ASP A 124 -25.19 1.52 4.64
N LYS A 125 -25.16 2.74 5.19
CA LYS A 125 -26.18 3.21 6.15
C LYS A 125 -27.59 3.20 5.53
N LEU A 126 -27.72 3.70 4.31
CA LEU A 126 -29.00 3.72 3.59
C LEU A 126 -29.48 2.30 3.26
N LYS A 127 -28.58 1.39 2.90
CA LYS A 127 -28.89 -0.03 2.66
C LYS A 127 -29.34 -0.73 3.95
N LYS A 128 -28.75 -0.36 5.10
CA LYS A 128 -29.17 -0.87 6.42
C LYS A 128 -30.55 -0.36 6.82
N ALA A 129 -30.90 0.87 6.44
CA ALA A 129 -32.23 1.45 6.68
C ALA A 129 -33.31 0.83 5.76
N ASN A 130 -32.99 0.59 4.48
CA ASN A 130 -33.91 0.05 3.48
C ASN A 130 -33.35 -1.21 2.78
N PRO A 131 -33.43 -2.39 3.42
CA PRO A 131 -32.79 -3.60 2.91
C PRO A 131 -33.42 -4.18 1.62
N VAL A 132 -34.67 -3.79 1.31
CA VAL A 132 -35.45 -4.29 0.16
C VAL A 132 -35.17 -3.50 -1.12
N ASP A 133 -34.51 -2.34 -1.04
CA ASP A 133 -34.25 -1.47 -2.18
C ASP A 133 -33.12 -2.01 -3.09
N GLN A 134 -33.52 -2.65 -4.19
CA GLN A 134 -32.60 -3.25 -5.17
C GLN A 134 -31.66 -2.20 -5.83
N LYS A 135 -32.13 -0.95 -5.98
CA LYS A 135 -31.32 0.17 -6.51
C LYS A 135 -30.15 0.51 -5.59
N LEU A 136 -30.32 0.43 -4.27
CA LEU A 136 -29.26 0.68 -3.30
C LEU A 136 -28.24 -0.46 -3.30
N GLN A 137 -28.69 -1.70 -3.48
CA GLN A 137 -27.78 -2.85 -3.62
C GLN A 137 -26.87 -2.69 -4.85
N ILE A 138 -27.44 -2.34 -6.01
CA ILE A 138 -26.66 -2.11 -7.24
C ILE A 138 -25.65 -0.97 -7.07
N ARG A 139 -26.04 0.11 -6.37
CA ARG A 139 -25.15 1.24 -6.10
C ARG A 139 -24.00 0.83 -5.17
N PHE A 140 -24.30 0.09 -4.11
CA PHE A 140 -23.30 -0.45 -3.19
C PHE A 140 -22.31 -1.39 -3.91
N ASP A 141 -22.81 -2.32 -4.72
CA ASP A 141 -21.97 -3.29 -5.44
C ASP A 141 -21.04 -2.60 -6.44
N ARG A 142 -21.52 -1.52 -7.08
CA ARG A 142 -20.69 -0.69 -7.95
C ARG A 142 -19.57 0.02 -7.19
N PHE A 143 -19.86 0.56 -6.00
CA PHE A 143 -18.84 1.17 -5.15
C PHE A 143 -17.84 0.15 -4.64
N HIS A 144 -18.32 -1.01 -4.18
CA HIS A 144 -17.48 -2.11 -3.73
C HIS A 144 -16.56 -2.61 -4.85
N SER A 145 -17.09 -2.80 -6.07
CA SER A 145 -16.30 -3.18 -7.24
C SER A 145 -15.23 -2.14 -7.59
N LYS A 146 -15.58 -0.84 -7.58
CA LYS A 146 -14.59 0.24 -7.76
C LYS A 146 -13.48 0.20 -6.71
N PHE A 147 -13.86 -0.01 -5.43
CA PHE A 147 -12.92 -0.10 -4.32
C PHE A 147 -11.95 -1.27 -4.54
N VAL A 148 -12.46 -2.47 -4.80
CA VAL A 148 -11.66 -3.68 -5.06
C VAL A 148 -10.75 -3.50 -6.28
N ASN A 149 -11.22 -2.84 -7.33
CA ASN A 149 -10.42 -2.61 -8.54
C ASN A 149 -9.25 -1.66 -8.27
N ILE A 150 -9.49 -0.53 -7.60
CA ILE A 150 -8.42 0.41 -7.22
C ILE A 150 -7.42 -0.27 -6.27
N TYR A 151 -7.92 -1.08 -5.34
CA TYR A 151 -7.09 -1.85 -4.41
C TYR A 151 -6.20 -2.86 -5.14
N SER A 152 -6.75 -3.56 -6.14
CA SER A 152 -6.01 -4.51 -6.98
C SER A 152 -4.92 -3.83 -7.80
N ILE A 153 -5.22 -2.67 -8.40
CA ILE A 153 -4.23 -1.87 -9.11
C ILE A 153 -3.11 -1.44 -8.15
N ASN A 154 -3.47 -0.97 -6.94
CA ASN A 154 -2.51 -0.55 -5.93
C ASN A 154 -1.60 -1.72 -5.48
N MET A 155 -2.15 -2.92 -5.34
CA MET A 155 -1.38 -4.15 -5.08
C MET A 155 -0.38 -4.47 -6.20
N ILE A 156 -0.80 -4.40 -7.47
CA ILE A 156 0.09 -4.67 -8.61
C ILE A 156 1.24 -3.65 -8.66
N LEU A 157 0.94 -2.37 -8.42
CA LEU A 157 1.96 -1.31 -8.34
C LEU A 157 2.92 -1.54 -7.17
N GLY A 158 2.41 -1.91 -6.01
CA GLY A 158 3.23 -2.21 -4.84
C GLY A 158 4.13 -3.43 -5.06
N LEU A 159 3.62 -4.52 -5.64
CA LEU A 159 4.41 -5.70 -5.99
C LEU A 159 5.50 -5.36 -7.01
N SER A 160 5.18 -4.52 -7.99
CA SER A 160 6.16 -4.01 -8.96
C SER A 160 7.26 -3.22 -8.27
N LEU A 161 6.92 -2.34 -7.32
CA LEU A 161 7.90 -1.61 -6.50
C LEU A 161 8.76 -2.56 -5.66
N LEU A 162 8.15 -3.57 -5.06
CA LEU A 162 8.85 -4.54 -4.22
C LEU A 162 9.82 -5.38 -5.04
N TYR A 163 9.43 -5.80 -6.25
CA TYR A 163 10.30 -6.47 -7.20
C TYR A 163 11.49 -5.60 -7.62
N ILE A 164 11.25 -4.32 -7.96
CA ILE A 164 12.31 -3.39 -8.33
C ILE A 164 13.29 -3.20 -7.17
N HIS A 165 12.79 -2.91 -5.96
CA HIS A 165 13.64 -2.73 -4.78
C HIS A 165 14.42 -4.01 -4.42
N GLY A 166 13.78 -5.18 -4.47
CA GLY A 166 14.44 -6.46 -4.19
C GLY A 166 15.56 -6.78 -5.17
N LYS A 167 15.35 -6.49 -6.46
CA LYS A 167 16.38 -6.70 -7.49
C LYS A 167 17.55 -5.71 -7.38
N GLU A 168 17.32 -4.51 -6.87
CA GLU A 168 18.39 -3.56 -6.58
C GLU A 168 19.24 -4.02 -5.39
N MET A 169 18.61 -4.51 -4.30
CA MET A 169 19.33 -5.03 -3.13
C MET A 169 20.17 -6.27 -3.43
N THR A 170 19.70 -7.16 -4.30
CA THR A 170 20.48 -8.34 -4.73
C THR A 170 21.68 -7.95 -5.61
N ARG A 171 21.61 -6.88 -6.41
CA ARG A 171 22.76 -6.33 -7.13
C ARG A 171 23.80 -5.71 -6.20
N PHE A 172 23.40 -5.01 -5.13
CA PHE A 172 24.34 -4.50 -4.12
C PHE A 172 25.17 -5.60 -3.48
N ARG A 173 24.63 -6.82 -3.34
CA ARG A 173 25.37 -7.99 -2.83
C ARG A 173 26.34 -8.60 -3.85
N LYS A 174 26.08 -8.38 -5.15
CA LYS A 174 26.82 -8.98 -6.26
C LYS A 174 27.96 -8.12 -6.81
N ASN A 175 28.21 -6.95 -6.23
CA ASN A 175 29.50 -6.28 -6.32
C ASN A 175 30.35 -6.80 -5.15
N PRO A 176 31.03 -7.96 -5.28
CA PRO A 176 32.12 -8.23 -4.38
C PRO A 176 33.11 -7.10 -4.56
N ILE A 177 33.75 -6.74 -3.47
CA ILE A 177 34.97 -5.97 -3.44
C ILE A 177 35.85 -6.55 -4.56
N GLU A 178 36.08 -5.79 -5.64
CA GLU A 178 37.26 -6.01 -6.48
C GLU A 178 38.42 -5.82 -5.53
N THR A 179 38.88 -6.93 -4.96
CA THR A 179 40.20 -7.05 -4.38
C THR A 179 41.15 -6.70 -5.50
N ASN A 180 41.65 -5.47 -5.46
CA ASN A 180 42.89 -5.09 -6.12
C ASN A 180 43.98 -6.03 -5.61
N GLU A 181 44.28 -7.08 -6.37
CA GLU A 181 45.62 -7.63 -6.49
C GLU A 181 46.36 -6.91 -7.61
#